data_AF-A0A9D8HP19-F1
#
_entry.id   AF-A0A9D8HP19-F1
#
_cell.length_a   1.000
_cell.length_b   1.000
_cell.length_c   1.000
_cell.angle_alpha   90.00
_cell.angle_beta   90.00
_cell.angle_gamma   90.00
#
_symmetry.space_group_name_H-M   'P 1'
#
loop_
_entity.id
_entity.type
_entity.pdbx_description
1 polymer ?
#
loop_
_entity_poly.entity_id
_entity_poly.type
_entity_poly.pdbx_seq_one_letter_code
_entity_poly.pdbx_strand_id
1 'polypeptide(L)'
;MIYVFPALLDACRQVIGSEFRLSSDHARALQPQTNAGDWHVDVQRGSKDFPLVGFIFMIDAFTQDDSATRLVPGTHRWRKTPQDSMQDCRADVEGQQLAYGPAGSLLIFNGSVWDGHGANRTNRPRRSLQGAFIPSGGQAATDFTSRMTPETRRRLGPAAQSVLGLSDQAATETRRARSLSPGQSIVARCPPCLRGACVIGTIRVDGPMATARACGTGDHRRGSGRYGCVHHASARTSGRATPRRSLRSRLEV
;
A
#
# COMPACT_ATOMS: atom_id res chain seq x y z
N MET A 1 14.24 3.53 5.78
CA MET A 1 13.96 2.84 4.50
C MET A 1 12.54 2.30 4.55
N ILE A 2 11.74 2.46 3.50
CA ILE A 2 10.30 2.11 3.52
C ILE A 2 10.08 0.60 3.69
N TYR A 3 10.92 -0.22 3.06
CA TYR A 3 10.85 -1.69 3.16
C TYR A 3 11.17 -2.26 4.56
N VAL A 4 11.54 -1.43 5.55
CA VAL A 4 11.65 -1.86 6.96
C VAL A 4 10.62 -1.19 7.87
N PHE A 5 9.60 -0.55 7.30
CA PHE A 5 8.57 0.11 8.08
C PHE A 5 7.78 -0.93 8.90
N PRO A 6 7.60 -0.75 10.23
CA PRO A 6 7.06 -1.79 11.11
C PRO A 6 5.71 -2.35 10.64
N ALA A 7 4.78 -1.49 10.24
CA ALA A 7 3.46 -1.93 9.79
C ALA A 7 3.51 -2.75 8.49
N LEU A 8 4.50 -2.50 7.62
CA LEU A 8 4.73 -3.30 6.42
C LEU A 8 5.30 -4.67 6.77
N LEU A 9 6.27 -4.74 7.68
CA LEU A 9 6.82 -6.01 8.15
C LEU A 9 5.77 -6.83 8.89
N ASP A 10 4.89 -6.20 9.67
CA ASP A 10 3.80 -6.88 10.36
C ASP A 10 2.73 -7.41 9.39
N ALA A 11 2.44 -6.67 8.32
CA ALA A 11 1.60 -7.17 7.23
C ALA A 11 2.23 -8.40 6.57
N CYS A 12 3.53 -8.38 6.29
CA CYS A 12 4.26 -9.52 5.74
C CYS A 12 4.19 -10.74 6.66
N ARG A 13 4.41 -10.55 7.98
CA ARG A 13 4.30 -11.63 8.97
C ARG A 13 2.93 -12.29 8.99
N GLN A 14 1.87 -11.49 8.82
CA GLN A 14 0.49 -11.97 8.87
C GLN A 14 0.07 -12.71 7.60
N VAL A 15 0.56 -12.30 6.43
CA VAL A 15 0.18 -12.85 5.13
C VAL A 15 1.11 -13.97 4.68
N ILE A 16 2.43 -13.77 4.79
CA ILE A 16 3.46 -14.69 4.31
C ILE A 16 3.90 -15.67 5.39
N GLY A 17 4.03 -15.20 6.63
CA GLY A 17 4.53 -15.99 7.76
C GLY A 17 5.84 -15.42 8.32
N SER A 18 6.56 -16.19 9.10
CA SER A 18 7.77 -15.72 9.80
C SER A 18 8.98 -15.54 8.90
N GLU A 19 9.01 -16.19 7.73
CA GLU A 19 10.18 -16.24 6.83
C GLU A 19 9.81 -15.60 5.48
N PHE A 20 10.20 -14.34 5.30
CA PHE A 20 9.99 -13.60 4.06
C PHE A 20 11.20 -12.72 3.71
N ARG A 21 11.31 -12.37 2.43
CA ARG A 21 12.35 -11.49 1.89
C ARG A 21 11.78 -10.46 0.92
N LEU A 22 12.49 -9.35 0.75
CA LEU A 22 12.20 -8.37 -0.29
C LEU A 22 12.52 -8.98 -1.66
N SER A 23 11.54 -8.96 -2.55
CA SER A 23 11.67 -9.43 -3.93
C SER A 23 12.10 -8.31 -4.86
N SER A 24 11.49 -7.13 -4.71
CA SER A 24 11.69 -5.97 -5.56
C SER A 24 11.53 -4.68 -4.76
N ASP A 25 12.25 -3.64 -5.19
CA ASP A 25 12.09 -2.26 -4.72
C ASP A 25 12.54 -1.33 -5.85
N HIS A 26 11.65 -0.47 -6.33
CA HIS A 26 11.90 0.37 -7.49
C HIS A 26 11.10 1.67 -7.43
N ALA A 27 11.65 2.71 -8.07
CA ALA A 27 10.93 3.95 -8.30
C ALA A 27 10.12 3.86 -9.59
N ARG A 28 8.91 4.43 -9.56
CA ARG A 28 8.04 4.55 -10.72
C ARG A 28 7.56 5.98 -10.87
N ALA A 29 7.64 6.52 -12.09
CA ALA A 29 7.03 7.78 -12.48
C ALA A 29 5.97 7.50 -13.56
N LEU A 30 4.70 7.62 -13.20
CA LEU A 30 3.61 7.51 -14.17
C LEU A 30 3.51 8.83 -14.94
N GLN A 31 3.71 8.79 -16.25
CA GLN A 31 3.83 9.99 -17.08
C GLN A 31 2.48 10.73 -17.23
N PRO A 32 2.50 12.03 -17.55
CA PRO A 32 1.30 12.77 -17.93
C PRO A 32 0.51 12.07 -19.04
N GLN A 33 -0.81 12.26 -19.06
CA GLN A 33 -1.71 11.77 -20.12
C GLN A 33 -1.62 10.25 -20.39
N THR A 34 -1.19 9.47 -19.40
CA THR A 34 -1.11 8.01 -19.54
C THR A 34 -2.47 7.38 -19.21
N ASN A 35 -2.96 6.51 -20.09
CA ASN A 35 -4.17 5.74 -19.86
C ASN A 35 -4.04 4.79 -18.65
N ALA A 36 -5.17 4.27 -18.18
CA ALA A 36 -5.13 3.24 -17.13
C ALA A 36 -4.39 1.99 -17.64
N GLY A 37 -3.59 1.39 -16.75
CA GLY A 37 -2.85 0.16 -17.06
C GLY A 37 -3.76 -1.06 -17.02
N ASP A 38 -3.29 -2.17 -17.55
CA ASP A 38 -4.05 -3.41 -17.55
C ASP A 38 -4.25 -3.92 -16.12
N TRP A 39 -5.41 -4.50 -15.86
CA TRP A 39 -5.62 -5.33 -14.68
C TRP A 39 -4.66 -6.52 -14.73
N HIS A 40 -3.97 -6.74 -13.62
CA HIS A 40 -3.07 -7.88 -13.45
C HIS A 40 -3.08 -8.35 -12.00
N VAL A 41 -2.33 -9.41 -11.73
CA VAL A 41 -1.94 -9.81 -10.38
C VAL A 41 -0.41 -9.82 -10.33
N ASP A 42 0.18 -9.30 -9.26
CA ASP A 42 1.64 -9.39 -9.03
C ASP A 42 2.11 -10.83 -8.85
N VAL A 43 1.27 -11.69 -8.26
CA VAL A 43 1.53 -13.12 -8.14
C VAL A 43 0.26 -13.94 -8.33
N GLN A 44 0.35 -14.96 -9.17
CA GLN A 44 -0.72 -15.95 -9.32
C GLN A 44 -0.76 -16.90 -8.13
N ARG A 45 -1.97 -17.26 -7.69
CA ARG A 45 -2.16 -18.29 -6.67
C ARG A 45 -1.62 -19.64 -7.15
N GLY A 46 -0.73 -20.23 -6.34
CA GLY A 46 -0.07 -21.50 -6.67
C GLY A 46 1.31 -21.34 -7.30
N SER A 47 1.75 -20.11 -7.61
CA SER A 47 3.15 -19.83 -7.88
C SER A 47 4.01 -20.13 -6.65
N LYS A 48 5.29 -20.47 -6.87
CA LYS A 48 6.31 -20.62 -5.81
C LYS A 48 6.50 -19.35 -4.98
N ASP A 49 6.17 -18.19 -5.55
CA ASP A 49 6.34 -16.88 -4.92
C ASP A 49 5.08 -16.43 -4.16
N PHE A 50 4.02 -17.24 -4.16
CA PHE A 50 2.81 -17.00 -3.39
C PHE A 50 2.98 -17.49 -1.94
N PRO A 51 2.51 -16.74 -0.93
CA PRO A 51 1.83 -15.44 -1.01
C PRO A 51 2.80 -14.25 -1.14
N LEU A 52 2.36 -13.19 -1.84
CA LEU A 52 3.11 -11.95 -2.01
C LEU A 52 2.40 -10.79 -1.28
N VAL A 53 3.17 -9.91 -0.67
CA VAL A 53 2.68 -8.61 -0.13
C VAL A 53 3.32 -7.48 -0.92
N GLY A 54 2.49 -6.75 -1.67
CA GLY A 54 2.89 -5.57 -2.42
C GLY A 54 2.78 -4.31 -1.57
N PHE A 55 3.62 -3.32 -1.85
CA PHE A 55 3.52 -1.99 -1.26
C PHE A 55 3.79 -0.89 -2.28
N ILE A 56 3.09 0.25 -2.10
CA ILE A 56 3.30 1.48 -2.87
C ILE A 56 3.40 2.64 -1.90
N PHE A 57 4.57 3.27 -1.83
CA PHE A 57 4.79 4.52 -1.13
C PHE A 57 4.60 5.70 -2.09
N MET A 58 3.66 6.56 -1.75
CA MET A 58 3.25 7.73 -2.54
C MET A 58 4.27 8.85 -2.34
N ILE A 59 5.16 9.09 -3.32
CA ILE A 59 6.05 10.26 -3.28
C ILE A 59 5.23 11.52 -3.54
N ASP A 60 4.39 11.47 -4.56
CA ASP A 60 3.38 12.50 -4.85
C ASP A 60 2.02 12.05 -4.35
N ALA A 61 1.10 12.99 -4.10
CA ALA A 61 -0.27 12.64 -3.72
C ALA A 61 -0.97 11.88 -4.85
N PHE A 62 -1.72 10.85 -4.48
CA PHE A 62 -2.65 10.16 -5.37
C PHE A 62 -4.02 10.74 -5.08
N THR A 63 -4.75 11.15 -6.11
CA THR A 63 -6.12 11.69 -5.97
C THR A 63 -7.10 10.71 -6.61
N GLN A 64 -8.38 10.83 -6.27
CA GLN A 64 -9.41 10.00 -6.88
C GLN A 64 -9.48 10.21 -8.40
N ASP A 65 -9.27 11.44 -8.84
CA ASP A 65 -9.40 11.83 -10.25
C ASP A 65 -8.13 11.55 -11.05
N ASP A 66 -6.97 11.46 -10.36
CA ASP A 66 -5.67 11.31 -10.97
C ASP A 66 -4.92 10.10 -10.43
N SER A 67 -4.77 9.10 -11.30
CA SER A 67 -3.74 8.06 -11.20
C SER A 67 -3.73 7.23 -9.92
N ALA A 68 -4.80 7.22 -9.13
CA ALA A 68 -4.94 6.31 -8.00
C ALA A 68 -4.69 4.86 -8.45
N THR A 69 -4.10 4.06 -7.56
CA THR A 69 -4.02 2.61 -7.82
C THR A 69 -5.44 2.06 -7.75
N ARG A 70 -5.82 1.27 -8.75
CA ARG A 70 -7.10 0.59 -8.83
C ARG A 70 -6.93 -0.82 -8.29
N LEU A 71 -7.92 -1.30 -7.55
CA LEU A 71 -7.93 -2.62 -6.90
C LEU A 71 -9.34 -3.19 -7.00
N VAL A 72 -9.49 -4.50 -7.15
CA VAL A 72 -10.81 -5.17 -7.06
C VAL A 72 -10.88 -6.01 -5.80
N PRO A 73 -11.55 -5.53 -4.72
CA PRO A 73 -11.61 -6.23 -3.46
C PRO A 73 -12.13 -7.68 -3.56
N GLY A 74 -11.42 -8.62 -2.95
CA GLY A 74 -11.84 -10.04 -2.87
C GLY A 74 -11.27 -10.93 -3.98
N THR A 75 -10.74 -10.36 -5.06
CA THR A 75 -10.16 -11.09 -6.18
C THR A 75 -8.86 -11.83 -5.81
N HIS A 76 -8.19 -11.44 -4.72
CA HIS A 76 -7.05 -12.16 -4.15
C HIS A 76 -7.37 -13.59 -3.68
N ARG A 77 -8.66 -13.96 -3.62
CA ARG A 77 -9.12 -15.33 -3.33
C ARG A 77 -9.36 -16.14 -4.60
N TRP A 78 -9.41 -15.50 -5.76
CA TRP A 78 -9.67 -16.15 -7.04
C TRP A 78 -8.39 -16.80 -7.56
N ARG A 79 -8.54 -17.94 -8.24
CA ARG A 79 -7.44 -18.58 -8.97
C ARG A 79 -7.27 -18.03 -10.39
N LYS A 80 -8.28 -17.30 -10.88
CA LYS A 80 -8.28 -16.70 -12.22
C LYS A 80 -7.56 -15.35 -12.20
N THR A 81 -6.79 -15.12 -13.24
CA THR A 81 -6.22 -13.81 -13.55
C THR A 81 -7.25 -12.95 -14.30
N PRO A 82 -7.02 -11.62 -14.42
CA PRO A 82 -7.80 -10.78 -15.32
C PRO A 82 -7.82 -11.31 -16.76
N GLN A 83 -6.69 -11.81 -17.25
CA GLN A 83 -6.54 -12.36 -18.61
C GLN A 83 -7.41 -13.60 -18.83
N ASP A 84 -7.65 -14.41 -17.79
CA ASP A 84 -8.55 -15.57 -17.86
C ASP A 84 -10.04 -15.19 -17.82
N SER A 85 -10.34 -13.93 -17.48
CA SER A 85 -11.68 -13.50 -17.09
C SER A 85 -12.24 -12.37 -17.96
N MET A 86 -11.39 -11.71 -18.76
CA MET A 86 -11.73 -10.48 -19.48
C MET A 86 -11.07 -10.46 -20.86
N GLN A 87 -11.81 -10.02 -21.87
CA GLN A 87 -11.24 -9.78 -23.20
C GLN A 87 -10.41 -8.50 -23.25
N ASP A 88 -10.90 -7.43 -22.60
CA ASP A 88 -10.18 -6.16 -22.45
C ASP A 88 -9.77 -5.97 -20.99
N CYS A 89 -8.48 -6.18 -20.69
CA CYS A 89 -7.94 -6.02 -19.34
C CYS A 89 -7.85 -4.55 -18.88
N ARG A 90 -8.24 -3.56 -19.68
CA ARG A 90 -8.32 -2.15 -19.23
C ARG A 90 -9.72 -1.74 -18.81
N ALA A 91 -10.74 -2.49 -19.22
CA ALA A 91 -12.14 -2.19 -18.95
C ALA A 91 -12.39 -2.02 -17.44
N ASP A 92 -13.33 -1.16 -17.10
CA ASP A 92 -13.75 -0.98 -15.71
C ASP A 92 -14.38 -2.26 -15.18
N VAL A 93 -13.98 -2.64 -13.96
CA VAL A 93 -14.49 -3.82 -13.26
C VAL A 93 -15.47 -3.35 -12.19
N GLU A 94 -16.65 -3.96 -12.16
CA GLU A 94 -17.65 -3.67 -11.13
C GLU A 94 -17.07 -3.91 -9.73
N GLY A 95 -17.30 -2.98 -8.81
CA GLY A 95 -16.79 -3.05 -7.44
C GLY A 95 -15.30 -2.72 -7.30
N GLN A 96 -14.62 -2.25 -8.35
CA GLN A 96 -13.27 -1.69 -8.21
C GLN A 96 -13.24 -0.53 -7.21
N GLN A 97 -12.13 -0.40 -6.51
CA GLN A 97 -11.85 0.68 -5.58
C GLN A 97 -10.54 1.38 -5.94
N LEU A 98 -10.47 2.66 -5.60
CA LEU A 98 -9.30 3.50 -5.81
C LEU A 98 -8.56 3.67 -4.48
N ALA A 99 -7.27 3.32 -4.47
CA ALA A 99 -6.36 3.62 -3.38
C ALA A 99 -5.62 4.93 -3.66
N TYR A 100 -5.99 5.95 -2.90
CA TYR A 100 -5.47 7.30 -3.00
C TYR A 100 -5.12 7.85 -1.63
N GLY A 101 -4.34 8.94 -1.59
CA GLY A 101 -3.84 9.52 -0.35
C GLY A 101 -2.81 10.62 -0.58
N PRO A 102 -2.52 11.44 0.43
CA PRO A 102 -1.48 12.46 0.34
C PRO A 102 -0.10 11.83 0.15
N ALA A 103 0.85 12.64 -0.34
CA ALA A 103 2.27 12.30 -0.34
C ALA A 103 2.71 11.81 1.06
N GLY A 104 3.54 10.77 1.09
CA GLY A 104 3.94 10.07 2.32
C GLY A 104 3.01 8.92 2.72
N SER A 105 1.93 8.66 1.99
CA SER A 105 1.07 7.50 2.26
C SER A 105 1.67 6.19 1.74
N LEU A 106 1.46 5.11 2.46
CA LEU A 106 1.86 3.74 2.13
C LEU A 106 0.62 2.89 1.92
N LEU A 107 0.43 2.40 0.71
CA LEU A 107 -0.54 1.36 0.38
C LEU A 107 0.13 -0.01 0.58
N ILE A 108 -0.54 -0.92 1.29
CA ILE A 108 -0.12 -2.31 1.46
C ILE A 108 -1.26 -3.22 0.99
N PHE A 109 -0.96 -4.15 0.09
CA PHE A 109 -1.97 -5.00 -0.56
C PHE A 109 -1.47 -6.43 -0.78
N ASN A 110 -2.42 -7.34 -0.99
CA ASN A 110 -2.10 -8.73 -1.32
C ASN A 110 -1.77 -8.85 -2.81
N GLY A 111 -0.63 -9.42 -3.18
CA GLY A 111 -0.17 -9.49 -4.57
C GLY A 111 -1.03 -10.34 -5.52
N SER A 112 -2.00 -11.11 -5.01
CA SER A 112 -2.97 -11.82 -5.86
C SER A 112 -4.26 -11.04 -6.10
N VAL A 113 -4.41 -9.83 -5.53
CA VAL A 113 -5.53 -8.95 -5.90
C VAL A 113 -5.37 -8.50 -7.34
N TRP A 114 -6.48 -8.35 -8.05
CA TRP A 114 -6.48 -7.64 -9.31
C TRP A 114 -6.20 -6.17 -9.07
N ASP A 115 -5.06 -5.69 -9.56
CA ASP A 115 -4.64 -4.31 -9.44
C ASP A 115 -4.18 -3.73 -10.77
N GLY A 116 -4.05 -2.41 -10.79
CA GLY A 116 -3.55 -1.66 -11.94
C GLY A 116 -3.43 -0.19 -11.60
N HIS A 117 -2.58 0.54 -12.30
CA HIS A 117 -2.57 2.00 -12.14
C HIS A 117 -3.78 2.63 -12.84
N GLY A 118 -4.38 3.64 -12.21
CA GLY A 118 -5.35 4.51 -12.86
C GLY A 118 -4.71 5.38 -13.95
N ALA A 119 -5.55 6.04 -14.73
CA ALA A 119 -5.10 7.00 -15.73
C ALA A 119 -4.50 8.24 -15.05
N ASN A 120 -3.37 8.74 -15.57
CA ASN A 120 -2.85 10.04 -15.18
C ASN A 120 -3.36 11.09 -16.17
N ARG A 121 -4.40 11.83 -15.77
CA ARG A 121 -5.00 12.90 -16.60
C ARG A 121 -4.34 14.26 -16.41
N THR A 122 -3.34 14.35 -15.53
CA THR A 122 -2.64 15.59 -15.25
C THR A 122 -1.56 15.90 -16.28
N ASN A 123 -0.98 17.10 -16.19
CA ASN A 123 0.18 17.52 -16.96
C ASN A 123 1.52 17.28 -16.23
N ARG A 124 1.54 16.47 -15.16
CA ARG A 124 2.75 16.19 -14.37
C ARG A 124 2.92 14.69 -14.14
N PRO A 125 4.16 14.19 -14.02
CA PRO A 125 4.39 12.82 -13.64
C PRO A 125 3.98 12.61 -12.17
N ARG A 126 3.47 11.41 -11.86
CA ARG A 126 3.15 10.97 -10.49
C ARG A 126 4.14 9.91 -10.03
N ARG A 127 4.93 10.21 -9.01
CA ARG A 127 6.03 9.37 -8.52
C ARG A 127 5.62 8.51 -7.33
N SER A 128 6.23 7.34 -7.24
CA SER A 128 6.06 6.40 -6.14
C SER A 128 7.27 5.47 -6.01
N LEU A 129 7.49 4.93 -4.81
CA LEU A 129 8.35 3.77 -4.60
C LEU A 129 7.47 2.54 -4.44
N GLN A 130 7.81 1.45 -5.11
CA GLN A 130 7.01 0.23 -5.14
C GLN A 130 7.88 -0.98 -4.95
N GLY A 131 7.34 -2.00 -4.29
CA GLY A 131 8.06 -3.23 -4.08
C GLY A 131 7.16 -4.32 -3.55
N ALA A 132 7.77 -5.49 -3.35
CA ALA A 132 7.06 -6.69 -2.94
C ALA A 132 7.88 -7.56 -2.02
N PHE A 133 7.21 -8.20 -1.07
CA PHE A 133 7.76 -9.27 -0.25
C PHE A 133 7.18 -10.61 -0.68
N ILE A 134 8.04 -11.63 -0.66
CA ILE A 134 7.72 -13.03 -1.00
C ILE A 134 8.26 -13.97 0.09
N PRO A 135 7.86 -15.25 0.13
CA PRO A 135 8.48 -16.23 1.01
C PRO A 135 10.00 -16.29 0.80
N SER A 136 10.78 -16.52 1.86
CA SER A 136 12.25 -16.53 1.76
C SER A 136 12.82 -17.51 0.73
N GLY A 137 12.12 -18.62 0.48
CA GLY A 137 12.47 -19.61 -0.55
C GLY A 137 11.99 -19.31 -1.98
N GLY A 138 11.27 -18.20 -2.16
CA GLY A 138 10.83 -17.73 -3.48
C GLY A 138 11.97 -17.12 -4.30
N GLN A 139 11.70 -16.88 -5.57
CA GLN A 139 12.65 -16.28 -6.49
C GLN A 139 12.46 -14.76 -6.53
N ALA A 140 13.33 -14.05 -5.82
CA ALA A 140 13.33 -12.59 -5.82
C ALA A 140 13.56 -12.04 -7.23
N ALA A 141 12.80 -11.01 -7.61
CA ALA A 141 12.97 -10.31 -8.88
C ALA A 141 14.31 -9.54 -8.95
N THR A 142 14.82 -9.11 -7.79
CA THR A 142 16.10 -8.40 -7.65
C THR A 142 17.04 -9.17 -6.74
N ASP A 143 18.25 -9.44 -7.24
CA ASP A 143 19.35 -9.87 -6.39
C ASP A 143 20.02 -8.64 -5.75
N PHE A 144 19.56 -8.30 -4.55
CA PHE A 144 20.13 -7.20 -3.76
C PHE A 144 21.53 -7.51 -3.23
N THR A 145 21.89 -8.79 -3.11
CA THR A 145 23.14 -9.20 -2.46
C THR A 145 24.35 -8.94 -3.35
N SER A 146 24.26 -9.28 -4.64
CA SER A 146 25.33 -9.02 -5.62
C SER A 146 25.46 -7.55 -6.02
N ARG A 147 24.40 -6.75 -5.81
CA ARG A 147 24.35 -5.33 -6.24
C ARG A 147 24.76 -4.34 -5.16
N MET A 148 25.12 -4.82 -3.97
CA MET A 148 25.39 -3.97 -2.81
C MET A 148 26.87 -3.83 -2.50
N THR A 149 27.34 -2.58 -2.36
CA THR A 149 28.71 -2.31 -1.92
C THR A 149 28.87 -2.66 -0.42
N PRO A 150 30.09 -3.03 0.02
CA PRO A 150 30.37 -3.27 1.45
C PRO A 150 30.04 -2.05 2.32
N GLU A 151 30.25 -0.85 1.80
CA GLU A 151 29.92 0.39 2.48
C GLU A 151 28.41 0.54 2.72
N THR A 152 27.59 0.33 1.70
CA THR A 152 26.13 0.34 1.85
C THR A 152 25.67 -0.72 2.84
N ARG A 153 26.23 -1.93 2.77
CA ARG A 153 25.88 -3.03 3.68
C ARG A 153 26.13 -2.67 5.15
N ARG A 154 27.22 -1.97 5.47
CA ARG A 154 27.53 -1.51 6.84
C ARG A 154 26.54 -0.50 7.40
N ARG A 155 25.83 0.25 6.55
CA ARG A 155 24.82 1.25 6.98
C ARG A 155 23.45 0.63 7.26
N LEU A 156 23.25 -0.65 6.91
CA LEU A 156 21.96 -1.32 7.08
C LEU A 156 21.77 -1.82 8.51
N GLY A 157 20.63 -1.48 9.11
CA GLY A 157 20.21 -2.07 10.37
C GLY A 157 19.79 -3.54 10.24
N PRO A 158 19.61 -4.27 11.36
CA PRO A 158 19.34 -5.70 11.36
C PRO A 158 18.11 -6.11 10.55
N ALA A 159 17.01 -5.34 10.64
CA ALA A 159 15.79 -5.61 9.88
C ALA A 159 16.02 -5.55 8.36
N ALA A 160 16.79 -4.56 7.90
CA ALA A 160 17.11 -4.41 6.47
C ALA A 160 18.01 -5.55 5.99
N GLN A 161 19.03 -5.90 6.76
CA GLN A 161 19.90 -7.03 6.44
C GLN A 161 19.12 -8.34 6.33
N SER A 162 18.17 -8.58 7.24
CA SER A 162 17.34 -9.77 7.24
C SER A 162 16.47 -9.85 5.99
N VAL A 163 15.68 -8.82 5.70
CA VAL A 163 14.75 -8.88 4.56
C VAL A 163 15.44 -8.84 3.20
N LEU A 164 16.67 -8.31 3.13
CA LEU A 164 17.47 -8.31 1.91
C LEU A 164 18.25 -9.62 1.71
N GLY A 165 18.12 -10.59 2.61
CA GLY A 165 18.85 -11.87 2.54
C GLY A 165 20.35 -11.73 2.80
N LEU A 166 20.76 -10.68 3.53
CA LEU A 166 22.15 -10.37 3.85
C LEU A 166 22.59 -10.91 5.22
N SER A 167 21.64 -11.36 6.04
CA SER A 167 21.90 -12.02 7.32
C SER A 167 22.46 -13.42 7.06
N ASP A 168 23.79 -13.50 7.10
CA ASP A 168 24.65 -14.68 7.07
C ASP A 168 24.11 -15.95 6.42
N GLN A 169 24.61 -16.19 5.20
CA GLN A 169 24.87 -17.54 4.71
C GLN A 169 25.76 -18.38 5.65
N ALA A 170 26.40 -17.78 6.67
CA ALA A 170 27.08 -18.49 7.75
C ALA A 170 26.13 -19.12 8.79
N ALA A 171 24.88 -18.66 8.93
CA ALA A 171 23.93 -19.20 9.91
C ALA A 171 23.30 -20.54 9.46
N THR A 172 23.40 -20.89 8.17
CA THR A 172 22.87 -22.15 7.61
C THR A 172 23.64 -23.37 8.15
N GLU A 173 24.94 -23.24 8.42
CA GLU A 173 25.73 -24.29 9.07
C GLU A 173 25.42 -24.40 10.57
N THR A 174 25.18 -23.26 11.25
CA THR A 174 24.92 -23.24 12.69
C THR A 174 23.47 -23.61 13.07
N ARG A 175 22.47 -23.37 12.20
CA ARG A 175 21.05 -23.72 12.47
C ARG A 175 20.76 -25.23 12.43
N ARG A 176 21.62 -26.05 11.81
CA ARG A 176 21.55 -27.51 11.97
C ARG A 176 21.90 -27.96 13.40
N ALA A 177 22.56 -27.12 14.20
CA ALA A 177 23.14 -27.51 15.48
C ALA A 177 22.38 -27.03 16.74
N ARG A 178 21.31 -26.24 16.63
CA ARG A 178 20.59 -25.73 17.82
C ARG A 178 19.07 -25.80 17.66
N SER A 179 18.53 -26.96 18.00
CA SER A 179 17.13 -27.12 18.37
C SER A 179 16.85 -26.46 19.74
N LEU A 180 15.70 -25.76 19.80
CA LEU A 180 14.84 -25.46 20.96
C LEU A 180 15.36 -24.56 22.11
N SER A 181 14.68 -23.43 22.32
CA SER A 181 13.86 -23.21 23.52
C SER A 181 12.87 -22.04 23.29
N PRO A 182 11.59 -22.15 23.74
CA PRO A 182 10.57 -21.13 23.51
C PRO A 182 10.42 -20.20 24.73
N GLY A 183 10.28 -18.90 24.49
CA GLY A 183 9.76 -17.99 25.51
C GLY A 183 10.06 -16.53 25.27
N GLN A 184 9.01 -15.77 24.91
CA GLN A 184 8.68 -14.38 25.24
C GLN A 184 8.16 -13.61 24.01
N SER A 185 6.84 -13.61 23.84
CA SER A 185 6.14 -12.75 22.90
C SER A 185 5.63 -11.50 23.61
N ILE A 186 6.06 -10.33 23.15
CA ILE A 186 5.42 -9.05 23.47
C ILE A 186 4.16 -8.96 22.62
N VAL A 187 3.00 -9.08 23.26
CA VAL A 187 1.68 -9.02 22.61
C VAL A 187 1.32 -7.57 22.35
N ALA A 188 1.68 -7.04 21.18
CA ALA A 188 0.97 -5.91 20.62
C ALA A 188 -0.39 -6.42 20.11
N ARG A 189 -1.48 -6.04 20.78
CA ARG A 189 -2.84 -6.40 20.38
C ARG A 189 -3.15 -5.76 19.02
N CYS A 190 -2.97 -6.52 17.94
CA CYS A 190 -3.30 -6.17 16.57
C CYS A 190 -4.70 -6.73 16.24
N PRO A 191 -5.58 -6.00 15.52
CA PRO A 191 -6.94 -6.45 15.24
C PRO A 191 -7.01 -7.80 14.52
N PRO A 192 -7.94 -8.70 14.90
CA PRO A 192 -7.99 -10.06 14.37
C PRO A 192 -8.76 -10.13 13.04
N CYS A 193 -8.17 -9.80 11.90
CA CYS A 193 -8.81 -10.12 10.59
C CYS A 193 -7.97 -9.98 9.31
N LEU A 194 -6.66 -9.67 9.33
CA LEU A 194 -5.93 -9.38 8.09
C LEU A 194 -5.62 -10.62 7.21
N ARG A 195 -5.74 -11.85 7.73
CA ARG A 195 -5.53 -13.09 6.94
C ARG A 195 -6.49 -13.26 5.74
N GLY A 196 -7.54 -12.43 5.65
CA GLY A 196 -8.48 -12.42 4.52
C GLY A 196 -8.66 -11.07 3.83
N ALA A 197 -7.91 -10.03 4.23
CA ALA A 197 -8.09 -8.66 3.75
C ALA A 197 -7.41 -8.45 2.39
N CYS A 198 -8.10 -7.72 1.50
CA CYS A 198 -7.65 -7.42 0.15
C CYS A 198 -6.69 -6.21 0.10
N VAL A 199 -7.02 -5.20 0.92
CA VAL A 199 -6.17 -4.07 1.28
C VAL A 199 -5.80 -4.27 2.72
N ILE A 200 -4.50 -4.33 3.00
CA ILE A 200 -4.00 -4.58 4.35
C ILE A 200 -3.96 -3.25 5.13
N GLY A 201 -3.87 -2.11 4.41
CA GLY A 201 -4.16 -0.76 4.91
C GLY A 201 -3.60 0.34 4.00
N THR A 202 -4.10 1.56 4.18
CA THR A 202 -3.39 2.79 3.79
C THR A 202 -2.90 3.47 5.06
N ILE A 203 -1.58 3.68 5.14
CA ILE A 203 -0.92 4.23 6.32
C ILE A 203 -0.21 5.52 5.92
N ARG A 204 -0.54 6.64 6.57
CA ARG A 204 0.26 7.86 6.44
C ARG A 204 1.57 7.69 7.21
N VAL A 205 2.71 7.86 6.54
CA VAL A 205 4.03 7.86 7.18
C VAL A 205 4.42 9.31 7.47
N ASP A 206 4.11 9.79 8.68
CA ASP A 206 4.55 11.12 9.13
C ASP A 206 5.89 11.00 9.88
N GLY A 207 6.99 11.46 9.28
CA GLY A 207 8.30 11.61 9.95
C GLY A 207 8.99 10.30 10.38
N PRO A 208 10.23 10.40 10.93
CA PRO A 208 10.97 9.24 11.38
C PRO A 208 10.38 8.74 12.70
N MET A 209 9.67 7.60 12.65
CA MET A 209 8.97 6.94 13.75
C MET A 209 7.67 7.63 14.23
N ALA A 210 6.57 7.49 13.49
CA ALA A 210 5.25 7.76 14.05
C ALA A 210 4.17 6.76 13.59
N THR A 211 3.22 6.57 14.48
CA THR A 211 2.13 5.60 14.55
C THR A 211 1.20 5.58 13.34
N ALA A 212 0.80 4.38 12.90
CA ALA A 212 -0.16 4.17 11.83
C ALA A 212 -1.55 4.70 12.19
N ARG A 213 -2.10 5.58 11.35
CA ARG A 213 -3.53 5.94 11.35
C ARG A 213 -4.15 5.34 10.10
N ALA A 214 -5.12 4.44 10.27
CA ALA A 214 -5.87 3.89 9.15
C ALA A 214 -6.69 5.01 8.49
N CYS A 215 -6.46 5.28 7.20
CA CYS A 215 -7.42 6.02 6.40
C CYS A 215 -8.58 5.07 6.05
N GLY A 216 -9.81 5.51 6.29
CA GLY A 216 -11.00 4.68 6.29
C GLY A 216 -11.16 3.83 5.03
N THR A 217 -11.23 2.51 5.21
CA THR A 217 -11.84 1.60 4.24
C THR A 217 -13.34 1.59 4.52
N GLY A 218 -14.18 1.95 3.55
CA GLY A 218 -15.63 1.83 3.68
C GLY A 218 -16.02 0.40 4.04
N ASP A 219 -16.69 0.22 5.18
CA ASP A 219 -17.15 -1.07 5.70
C ASP A 219 -18.37 -1.56 4.90
N HIS A 220 -18.25 -2.71 4.25
CA HIS A 220 -19.39 -3.39 3.62
C HIS A 220 -19.98 -4.42 4.59
N ARG A 221 -20.87 -3.96 5.47
CA ARG A 221 -21.93 -4.83 6.01
C ARG A 221 -23.16 -4.76 5.11
N ARG A 222 -23.63 -5.95 4.72
CA ARG A 222 -24.82 -6.19 3.91
C ARG A 222 -26.05 -5.48 4.51
N GLY A 223 -26.78 -4.75 3.67
CA GLY A 223 -28.07 -4.19 3.98
C GLY A 223 -28.55 -3.30 2.84
N SER A 224 -29.48 -3.81 2.04
CA SER A 224 -30.21 -3.08 1.01
C SER A 224 -30.79 -1.77 1.56
N GLY A 225 -30.42 -0.63 0.97
CA GLY A 225 -31.03 0.65 1.33
C GLY A 225 -30.29 1.87 0.78
N ARG A 226 -30.85 2.45 -0.29
CA ARG A 226 -30.77 3.84 -0.77
C ARG A 226 -29.50 4.66 -0.48
N TYR A 227 -28.86 5.08 -1.58
CA TYR A 227 -27.91 6.18 -1.70
C TYR A 227 -28.16 7.34 -0.73
N GLY A 228 -27.12 7.72 0.01
CA GLY A 228 -27.08 8.93 0.83
C GLY A 228 -25.68 9.54 0.80
N CYS A 229 -25.52 10.60 0.01
CA CYS A 229 -24.34 11.46 0.01
C CYS A 229 -24.19 12.12 1.38
N VAL A 230 -23.03 11.98 2.02
CA VAL A 230 -22.67 12.83 3.16
C VAL A 230 -21.96 14.07 2.63
N HIS A 231 -22.73 15.14 2.45
CA HIS A 231 -22.19 16.49 2.35
C HIS A 231 -21.56 16.87 3.69
N HIS A 232 -20.25 17.13 3.72
CA HIS A 232 -19.69 17.89 4.83
C HIS A 232 -20.07 19.36 4.67
N ALA A 233 -21.09 19.76 5.41
CA ALA A 233 -21.42 21.16 5.65
C ALA A 233 -20.22 21.85 6.32
N SER A 234 -19.72 22.90 5.67
CA SER A 234 -18.77 23.82 6.29
C SER A 234 -19.48 24.59 7.41
N ALA A 235 -19.02 24.38 8.64
CA ALA A 235 -19.49 25.12 9.80
C ALA A 235 -19.12 26.60 9.65
N ARG A 236 -20.14 27.44 9.42
CA ARG A 236 -20.03 28.90 9.57
C ARG A 236 -19.79 29.21 11.04
N THR A 237 -18.66 29.82 11.34
CA THR A 237 -18.42 30.47 12.63
C THR A 237 -19.33 31.68 12.77
N SER A 238 -20.26 31.61 13.72
CA SER A 238 -21.11 32.73 14.11
C SER A 238 -20.32 33.70 14.99
N GLY A 239 -19.77 34.75 14.37
CA GLY A 239 -19.27 35.94 15.07
C GLY A 239 -20.38 36.96 15.24
N ARG A 240 -20.78 37.20 16.49
CA ARG A 240 -21.78 38.19 16.90
C ARG A 240 -21.12 39.58 16.87
N ALA A 241 -21.62 40.50 16.04
CA ALA A 241 -21.32 41.93 16.14
C ALA A 241 -22.61 42.75 15.94
N THR A 242 -22.88 43.60 16.93
CA THR A 242 -24.05 44.50 17.10
C THR A 242 -24.11 45.63 16.05
N PRO A 243 -25.29 46.23 15.82
CA PRO A 243 -25.55 47.08 14.65
C PRO A 243 -25.15 48.54 14.91
N ARG A 244 -24.60 49.22 13.89
CA ARG A 244 -24.58 50.69 13.80
C ARG A 244 -25.37 51.16 12.59
N ARG A 245 -26.20 52.16 12.86
CA ARG A 245 -27.20 52.81 11.99
C ARG A 245 -26.60 53.47 10.74
N SER A 246 -27.40 53.38 9.68
CA SER A 246 -27.64 54.28 8.54
C SER A 246 -26.82 55.56 8.38
N LEU A 247 -26.35 55.82 7.14
CA LEU A 247 -26.52 57.10 6.44
C LEU A 247 -26.30 56.95 4.92
N ARG A 248 -27.41 57.07 4.18
CA ARG A 248 -27.68 57.73 2.88
C ARG A 248 -26.59 57.87 1.80
N SER A 249 -26.90 57.25 0.65
CA SER A 249 -27.01 57.79 -0.74
C SER A 249 -26.10 58.92 -1.26
N ARG A 250 -25.47 58.67 -2.42
CA ARG A 250 -25.32 59.49 -3.67
C ARG A 250 -24.17 58.87 -4.50
N LEU A 251 -24.33 58.30 -5.69
CA LEU A 251 -24.60 58.90 -7.02
C LEU A 251 -23.79 60.18 -7.26
N GLU A 252 -22.72 60.07 -8.07
CA GLU A 252 -22.43 60.95 -9.21
C GLU A 252 -21.20 60.46 -10.02
N VAL A 253 -21.42 60.39 -11.34
CA VAL A 253 -20.54 60.47 -12.53
C VAL A 253 -19.26 59.62 -12.59
#